data_AF-A0A955WJH0-F1
#
_entry.id   AF-A0A955WJH0-F1
#
_cell.length_a   1.000
_cell.length_b   1.000
_cell.length_c   1.000
_cell.angle_alpha   90.00
_cell.angle_beta   90.00
_cell.angle_gamma   90.00
#
_symmetry.space_group_name_H-M   'P 1'
#
loop_
_entity.id
_entity.type
_entity.pdbx_description
1 polymer ?
#
loop_
_entity_poly.entity_id
_entity_poly.type
_entity_poly.pdbx_seq_one_letter_code
_entity_poly.pdbx_strand_id
1 'polypeptide(L)'
;MGPILERHGVPRELLYVCMIESGFNPDAVSRAAAVGQWQFVRSTAGEYALRFDDWVDERRDPIRATEAAATHFADLYARFGSWPLVLAAYNAGVGSVARAIERANTNDFWRLAAAGALPGDAARYVPKAMAAMVIGHDPARFGFAEVVIEPPWSFAEVEVPGGRDLHDLARLAGVEVAALVELNPALRRGFTPPDGVGWPLRVPTEAASKLTAALDDAARAKPGVFVEHRVRFGERLRDIARAYGVSRRTLRRLNGLGQSEAVPGQVLVVPKAEKARSTAPSELLVVTAPELRFAVPGRERVYFPVRERMALDEVAAFFQVAPGHLAMWNGLDPMAPVQRGMVLQIYVPPQFDRASAVLVEPAMVTEVEAGSEAAANALAHAQAERAPTVQRVLHEVKRGENLWTIARKHGVTVAALRAENGLGPKDGLSVGQSLKVPRRQTPRPRGKAAKRRPKADARGRTQYTVRSGDSLWSIARRYGVEVGALRKRNGLDRKAALRPGQRLVIP
;
A
#
# COMPACT_ATOMS: atom_id res chain seq x y z
N MET A 1 -9.18 27.11 -12.78
CA MET A 1 -10.42 26.61 -13.42
C MET A 1 -11.22 27.73 -14.09
N GLY A 2 -11.57 28.83 -13.41
CA GLY A 2 -12.35 29.93 -14.02
C GLY A 2 -11.80 30.47 -15.35
N PRO A 3 -10.49 30.78 -15.43
CA PRO A 3 -9.87 31.19 -16.69
C PRO A 3 -9.93 30.16 -17.82
N ILE A 4 -10.17 28.87 -17.51
CA ILE A 4 -10.38 27.85 -18.55
C ILE A 4 -11.74 28.09 -19.20
N LEU A 5 -12.81 28.20 -18.41
CA LEU A 5 -14.17 28.45 -18.93
C LEU A 5 -14.22 29.71 -19.81
N GLU A 6 -13.64 30.81 -19.33
CA GLU A 6 -13.63 32.09 -20.05
C GLU A 6 -12.97 31.99 -21.44
N ARG A 7 -11.88 31.23 -21.58
CA ARG A 7 -11.21 31.02 -22.87
C ARG A 7 -12.07 30.25 -23.88
N HIS A 8 -13.01 29.44 -23.41
CA HIS A 8 -13.97 28.74 -24.25
C HIS A 8 -15.26 29.54 -24.48
N GLY A 9 -15.32 30.80 -24.04
CA GLY A 9 -16.52 31.63 -24.11
C GLY A 9 -17.63 31.20 -23.14
N VAL A 10 -17.29 30.42 -22.11
CA VAL A 10 -18.20 29.90 -21.10
C VAL A 10 -18.15 30.78 -19.84
N PRO A 11 -19.29 31.20 -19.28
CA PRO A 11 -19.34 31.98 -18.05
C PRO A 11 -18.61 31.30 -16.90
N ARG A 12 -17.79 32.06 -16.17
CA ARG A 12 -16.99 31.55 -15.05
C ARG A 12 -17.87 31.01 -13.93
N GLU A 13 -19.08 31.53 -13.78
CA GLU A 13 -20.08 31.13 -12.78
C GLU A 13 -20.49 29.66 -12.94
N LEU A 14 -20.32 29.06 -14.13
CA LEU A 14 -20.60 27.64 -14.32
C LEU A 14 -19.66 26.72 -13.53
N LEU A 15 -18.58 27.24 -12.92
CA LEU A 15 -17.83 26.52 -11.88
C LEU A 15 -18.71 26.05 -10.71
N TYR A 16 -19.79 26.76 -10.39
CA TYR A 16 -20.69 26.36 -9.31
C TYR A 16 -21.48 25.09 -9.62
N VAL A 17 -21.46 24.61 -10.87
CA VAL A 17 -21.93 23.27 -11.21
C VAL A 17 -21.12 22.21 -10.46
N CYS A 18 -19.78 22.35 -10.35
CA CYS A 18 -18.96 21.42 -9.56
C CYS A 18 -19.41 21.34 -8.10
N MET A 19 -19.84 22.46 -7.51
CA MET A 19 -20.34 22.49 -6.13
C MET A 19 -21.59 21.63 -5.98
N ILE A 20 -22.49 21.66 -6.96
CA ILE A 20 -23.75 20.90 -6.96
C ILE A 20 -23.53 19.43 -7.26
N GLU A 21 -22.62 19.15 -8.19
CA GLU A 21 -22.35 17.79 -8.68
C GLU A 21 -21.55 16.96 -7.67
N SER A 22 -20.52 17.56 -7.06
CA SER A 22 -19.54 16.80 -6.27
C SER A 22 -19.02 17.54 -5.04
N GLY A 23 -19.34 18.82 -4.86
CA GLY A 23 -18.69 19.66 -3.87
C GLY A 23 -17.20 19.86 -4.16
N PHE A 24 -16.81 19.93 -5.45
CA PHE A 24 -15.42 19.98 -5.91
C PHE A 24 -14.56 18.75 -5.58
N ASN A 25 -15.17 17.63 -5.16
CA ASN A 25 -14.41 16.42 -4.83
C ASN A 25 -13.97 15.68 -6.11
N PRO A 26 -12.65 15.58 -6.41
CA PRO A 26 -12.15 14.87 -7.59
C PRO A 26 -12.34 13.35 -7.49
N ASP A 27 -12.57 12.81 -6.30
CA ASP A 27 -12.79 11.38 -6.08
C ASP A 27 -14.28 10.99 -6.05
N ALA A 28 -15.20 11.94 -6.22
CA ALA A 28 -16.64 11.68 -6.18
C ALA A 28 -17.06 10.68 -7.26
N VAL A 29 -17.86 9.69 -6.89
CA VAL A 29 -18.45 8.70 -7.80
C VAL A 29 -19.94 8.58 -7.53
N SER A 30 -20.78 8.85 -8.54
CA SER A 30 -22.24 8.68 -8.42
C SER A 30 -22.67 7.22 -8.58
N ARG A 31 -23.94 6.95 -8.27
CA ARG A 31 -24.59 5.66 -8.56
C ARG A 31 -24.59 5.30 -10.05
N ALA A 32 -24.57 6.31 -10.93
CA ALA A 32 -24.47 6.14 -12.38
C ALA A 32 -23.01 6.02 -12.88
N ALA A 33 -22.05 5.83 -11.97
CA ALA A 33 -20.62 5.78 -12.26
C ALA A 33 -20.07 7.04 -12.96
N ALA A 34 -20.71 8.18 -12.73
CA ALA A 34 -20.18 9.49 -13.06
C ALA A 34 -19.05 9.83 -12.09
N VAL A 35 -17.93 10.37 -12.57
CA VAL A 35 -16.69 10.53 -11.78
C VAL A 35 -16.19 11.97 -11.77
N GLY A 36 -15.63 12.36 -10.63
CA GLY A 36 -14.86 13.58 -10.45
C GLY A 36 -15.70 14.83 -10.29
N GLN A 37 -15.03 15.98 -10.29
CA GLN A 37 -15.65 17.22 -9.84
C GLN A 37 -16.84 17.67 -10.71
N TRP A 38 -16.80 17.31 -12.00
CA TRP A 38 -17.84 17.60 -12.99
C TRP A 38 -18.83 16.45 -13.15
N GLN A 39 -18.64 15.31 -12.47
CA GLN A 39 -19.49 14.11 -12.60
C GLN A 39 -19.66 13.67 -14.07
N PHE A 40 -18.54 13.42 -14.76
CA PHE A 40 -18.59 12.86 -16.10
C PHE A 40 -18.91 11.36 -16.10
N VAL A 41 -19.97 10.98 -16.80
CA VAL A 41 -20.21 9.58 -17.20
C VAL A 41 -19.24 9.16 -18.30
N ARG A 42 -19.04 7.85 -18.48
CA ARG A 42 -18.05 7.32 -19.43
C ARG A 42 -18.28 7.74 -20.88
N SER A 43 -19.53 7.78 -21.34
CA SER A 43 -19.86 8.18 -22.71
C SER A 43 -19.40 9.60 -23.01
N THR A 44 -19.84 10.56 -22.20
CA THR A 44 -19.49 11.97 -22.36
C THR A 44 -18.00 12.22 -22.13
N ALA A 45 -17.37 11.54 -21.17
CA ALA A 45 -15.93 11.63 -21.00
C ALA A 45 -15.15 11.21 -22.26
N GLY A 46 -15.62 10.15 -22.94
CA GLY A 46 -15.05 9.70 -24.21
C GLY A 46 -15.26 10.69 -25.36
N GLU A 47 -16.45 11.29 -25.45
CA GLU A 47 -16.76 12.35 -26.44
C GLU A 47 -15.80 13.54 -26.32
N TYR A 48 -15.44 13.92 -25.08
CA TYR A 48 -14.53 15.04 -24.80
C TYR A 48 -13.08 14.59 -24.51
N ALA A 49 -12.69 13.44 -25.05
CA ALA A 49 -11.31 12.93 -25.09
C ALA A 49 -10.60 12.84 -23.72
N LEU A 50 -11.35 12.65 -22.63
CA LEU A 50 -10.75 12.35 -21.33
C LEU A 50 -10.25 10.90 -21.31
N ARG A 51 -8.97 10.71 -21.00
CA ARG A 51 -8.38 9.38 -20.84
C ARG A 51 -8.91 8.73 -19.55
N PHE A 52 -9.50 7.55 -19.68
CA PHE A 52 -9.83 6.70 -18.53
C PHE A 52 -9.45 5.25 -18.83
N ASP A 53 -8.52 4.72 -18.05
CA ASP A 53 -8.04 3.36 -18.11
C ASP A 53 -7.74 2.84 -16.71
N ASP A 54 -7.01 1.74 -16.64
CA ASP A 54 -6.63 1.07 -15.40
C ASP A 54 -5.68 1.89 -14.52
N TRP A 55 -4.93 2.82 -15.10
CA TRP A 55 -3.89 3.64 -14.46
C TRP A 55 -4.32 5.08 -14.26
N VAL A 56 -5.07 5.63 -15.22
CA VAL A 56 -5.47 7.04 -15.29
C VAL A 56 -6.99 7.16 -15.34
N ASP A 57 -7.55 8.15 -14.63
CA ASP A 57 -8.93 8.61 -14.84
C ASP A 57 -8.94 10.14 -14.86
N GLU A 58 -8.79 10.75 -16.04
CA GLU A 58 -8.72 12.20 -16.22
C GLU A 58 -10.03 12.92 -15.85
N ARG A 59 -11.14 12.19 -15.66
CA ARG A 59 -12.36 12.76 -15.07
C ARG A 59 -12.11 13.27 -13.65
N ARG A 60 -11.11 12.71 -12.95
CA ARG A 60 -10.65 13.16 -11.63
C ARG A 60 -9.68 14.34 -11.71
N ASP A 61 -9.08 14.61 -12.87
CA ASP A 61 -8.13 15.71 -13.04
C ASP A 61 -8.86 17.06 -13.11
N PRO A 62 -8.65 17.99 -12.16
CA PRO A 62 -9.39 19.24 -12.15
C PRO A 62 -9.16 20.14 -13.36
N ILE A 63 -8.02 20.03 -14.02
CA ILE A 63 -7.70 20.85 -15.18
C ILE A 63 -8.27 20.20 -16.44
N ARG A 64 -7.94 18.92 -16.70
CA ARG A 64 -8.44 18.21 -17.89
C ARG A 64 -9.96 18.09 -17.88
N ALA A 65 -10.55 17.74 -16.76
CA ALA A 65 -12.00 17.67 -16.65
C ALA A 65 -12.66 19.05 -16.82
N THR A 66 -12.02 20.14 -16.40
CA THR A 66 -12.54 21.50 -16.65
C THR A 66 -12.42 21.90 -18.12
N GLU A 67 -11.33 21.58 -18.80
CA GLU A 67 -11.22 21.80 -20.25
C GLU A 67 -12.32 21.02 -21.00
N ALA A 68 -12.54 19.75 -20.65
CA ALA A 68 -13.63 18.95 -21.22
C ALA A 68 -15.03 19.53 -20.91
N ALA A 69 -15.27 19.99 -19.68
CA ALA A 69 -16.54 20.61 -19.30
C ALA A 69 -16.77 21.94 -20.02
N ALA A 70 -15.71 22.75 -20.21
CA ALA A 70 -15.79 24.00 -20.95
C ALA A 70 -16.23 23.76 -22.39
N THR A 71 -15.58 22.83 -23.09
CA THR A 71 -15.97 22.43 -24.45
C THR A 71 -17.40 21.90 -24.47
N HIS A 72 -17.77 21.06 -23.50
CA HIS A 72 -19.13 20.52 -23.42
C HIS A 72 -20.18 21.63 -23.26
N PHE A 73 -19.98 22.58 -22.36
CA PHE A 73 -20.88 23.71 -22.19
C PHE A 73 -20.96 24.58 -23.44
N ALA A 74 -19.83 24.82 -24.11
CA ALA A 74 -19.80 25.58 -25.36
C ALA A 74 -20.64 24.90 -26.46
N ASP A 75 -20.53 23.58 -26.63
CA ASP A 75 -21.32 22.80 -27.58
C ASP A 75 -22.82 22.86 -27.27
N LEU A 76 -23.17 22.68 -25.98
CA LEU A 76 -24.55 22.78 -25.54
C LEU A 76 -25.10 24.19 -25.78
N TYR A 77 -24.29 25.22 -25.55
CA TYR A 77 -24.70 26.60 -25.80
C TYR A 77 -24.86 26.88 -27.30
N ALA A 78 -23.93 26.41 -28.14
CA ALA A 78 -24.06 26.50 -29.60
C ALA A 78 -25.35 25.82 -30.10
N ARG A 79 -25.77 24.73 -29.43
CA ARG A 79 -26.99 23.99 -29.77
C ARG A 79 -28.28 24.66 -29.28
N PHE A 80 -28.30 25.17 -28.04
CA PHE A 80 -29.54 25.62 -27.40
C PHE A 80 -29.66 27.13 -27.23
N GLY A 81 -28.56 27.88 -27.35
CA GLY A 81 -28.50 29.34 -27.25
C GLY A 81 -28.91 29.94 -25.89
N SER A 82 -29.03 29.11 -24.85
CA SER A 82 -29.59 29.51 -23.55
C SER A 82 -28.97 28.73 -22.41
N TRP A 83 -28.34 29.43 -21.45
CA TRP A 83 -27.70 28.80 -20.29
C TRP A 83 -28.65 27.96 -19.43
N PRO A 84 -29.91 28.36 -19.17
CA PRO A 84 -30.88 27.48 -18.53
C PRO A 84 -31.11 26.16 -19.27
N LEU A 85 -31.20 26.17 -20.61
CA LEU A 85 -31.32 24.94 -21.39
C LEU A 85 -30.03 24.12 -21.39
N VAL A 86 -28.87 24.77 -21.40
CA VAL A 86 -27.56 24.11 -21.25
C VAL A 86 -27.48 23.34 -19.94
N LEU A 87 -27.84 23.97 -18.81
CA LEU A 87 -27.85 23.32 -17.49
C LEU A 87 -28.88 22.17 -17.43
N ALA A 88 -30.04 22.35 -18.04
CA ALA A 88 -31.02 21.27 -18.16
C ALA A 88 -30.48 20.09 -18.99
N ALA A 89 -29.79 20.37 -20.10
CA ALA A 89 -29.23 19.36 -20.99
C ALA A 89 -28.02 18.65 -20.38
N TYR A 90 -27.21 19.36 -19.58
CA TYR A 90 -26.12 18.78 -18.81
C TYR A 90 -26.64 17.72 -17.83
N ASN A 91 -27.76 18.01 -17.15
CA ASN A 91 -28.34 17.11 -16.16
C ASN A 91 -29.20 15.97 -16.77
N ALA A 92 -30.12 16.29 -17.68
CA ALA A 92 -31.07 15.33 -18.25
C ALA A 92 -30.64 14.74 -19.60
N GLY A 93 -29.52 15.19 -20.16
CA GLY A 93 -29.06 14.80 -21.47
C GLY A 93 -29.72 15.58 -22.61
N VAL A 94 -28.94 15.75 -23.67
CA VAL A 94 -29.26 16.59 -24.82
C VAL A 94 -30.55 16.18 -25.54
N GLY A 95 -30.75 14.88 -25.75
CA GLY A 95 -31.94 14.35 -26.44
C GLY A 95 -33.23 14.56 -25.65
N SER A 96 -33.14 14.59 -24.31
CA SER A 96 -34.30 14.81 -23.44
C SER A 96 -34.81 16.25 -23.57
N VAL A 97 -33.89 17.22 -23.52
CA VAL A 97 -34.22 18.64 -23.69
C VAL A 97 -34.71 18.93 -25.10
N ALA A 98 -34.07 18.37 -26.14
CA ALA A 98 -34.52 18.57 -27.52
C ALA A 98 -35.96 18.08 -27.74
N ARG A 99 -36.33 16.90 -27.23
CA ARG A 99 -37.71 16.39 -27.28
C ARG A 99 -38.68 17.22 -26.45
N ALA A 100 -38.24 17.79 -25.32
CA ALA A 100 -39.07 18.68 -24.54
C ALA A 100 -39.43 19.96 -25.33
N ILE A 101 -38.42 20.55 -25.99
CA ILE A 101 -38.59 21.73 -26.87
C ILE A 101 -39.57 21.42 -28.01
N GLU A 102 -39.37 20.30 -28.69
CA GLU A 102 -40.22 19.87 -29.82
C GLU A 102 -41.68 19.67 -29.39
N ARG A 103 -41.92 18.89 -28.32
CA ARG A 103 -43.29 18.59 -27.85
C ARG A 103 -44.03 19.81 -27.33
N ALA A 104 -43.34 20.70 -26.63
CA ALA A 104 -43.94 21.90 -26.04
C ALA A 104 -43.95 23.10 -27.00
N ASN A 105 -43.34 22.95 -28.19
CA ASN A 105 -43.20 24.00 -29.19
C ASN A 105 -42.65 25.33 -28.62
N THR A 106 -41.65 25.22 -27.74
CA THR A 106 -40.99 26.39 -27.14
C THR A 106 -39.56 26.05 -26.73
N ASN A 107 -38.65 27.01 -26.91
CA ASN A 107 -37.24 26.93 -26.50
C ASN A 107 -36.96 27.79 -25.25
N ASP A 108 -37.99 28.20 -24.51
CA ASP A 108 -37.84 28.89 -23.24
C ASP A 108 -37.86 27.88 -22.09
N PHE A 109 -36.77 27.81 -21.32
CA PHE A 109 -36.64 26.87 -20.21
C PHE A 109 -37.78 27.02 -19.18
N TRP A 110 -38.17 28.24 -18.84
CA TRP A 110 -39.15 28.50 -17.79
C TRP A 110 -40.55 28.05 -18.21
N ARG A 111 -40.91 28.25 -19.49
CA ARG A 111 -42.14 27.70 -20.07
C ARG A 111 -42.13 26.18 -20.12
N LEU A 112 -41.00 25.58 -20.50
CA LEU A 112 -40.85 24.12 -20.49
C LEU A 112 -40.99 23.52 -19.09
N ALA A 113 -40.38 24.16 -18.09
CA ALA A 113 -40.47 23.75 -16.69
C ALA A 113 -41.90 23.90 -16.15
N ALA A 114 -42.56 25.04 -16.41
CA ALA A 114 -43.94 25.30 -15.98
C ALA A 114 -44.95 24.34 -16.63
N ALA A 115 -44.72 23.95 -17.89
CA ALA A 115 -45.55 22.99 -18.60
C ALA A 115 -45.28 21.52 -18.22
N GLY A 116 -44.29 21.25 -17.34
CA GLY A 116 -43.89 19.88 -17.00
C GLY A 116 -43.28 19.09 -18.17
N ALA A 117 -42.77 19.79 -19.19
CA ALA A 117 -42.23 19.17 -20.40
C ALA A 117 -40.82 18.57 -20.22
N LEU A 118 -40.10 19.03 -19.20
CA LEU A 118 -38.77 18.54 -18.80
C LEU A 118 -38.88 17.45 -17.73
N PRO A 119 -37.89 16.54 -17.63
CA PRO A 119 -37.78 15.64 -16.49
C PRO A 119 -37.77 16.41 -15.16
N GLY A 120 -38.45 15.86 -14.14
CA GLY A 120 -38.64 16.55 -12.86
C GLY A 120 -37.33 16.94 -12.16
N ASP A 121 -36.29 16.12 -12.28
CA ASP A 121 -34.97 16.41 -11.73
C ASP A 121 -34.30 17.60 -12.43
N ALA A 122 -34.36 17.67 -13.77
CA ALA A 122 -33.76 18.76 -14.55
C ALA A 122 -34.48 20.10 -14.36
N ALA A 123 -35.82 20.10 -14.26
CA ALA A 123 -36.59 21.30 -14.00
C ALA A 123 -36.21 21.94 -12.64
N ARG A 124 -35.86 21.12 -11.65
CA ARG A 124 -35.41 21.57 -10.32
C ARG A 124 -33.90 21.87 -10.26
N TYR A 125 -33.13 21.21 -11.11
CA TYR A 125 -31.68 21.38 -11.16
C TYR A 125 -31.26 22.79 -11.56
N VAL A 126 -31.89 23.38 -12.58
CA VAL A 126 -31.47 24.69 -13.11
C VAL A 126 -31.65 25.82 -12.06
N PRO A 127 -32.80 25.98 -11.36
CA PRO A 127 -32.91 26.95 -10.28
C PRO A 127 -31.89 26.71 -9.16
N LYS A 128 -31.58 25.45 -8.83
CA LYS A 128 -30.55 25.11 -7.84
C LYS A 128 -29.16 25.58 -8.29
N ALA A 129 -28.82 25.36 -9.56
CA ALA A 129 -27.58 25.84 -10.18
C ALA A 129 -27.47 27.37 -10.16
N MET A 130 -28.52 28.06 -10.58
CA MET A 130 -28.55 29.52 -10.54
C MET A 130 -28.44 30.05 -9.10
N ALA A 131 -29.12 29.44 -8.13
CA ALA A 131 -29.03 29.82 -6.73
C ALA A 131 -27.60 29.67 -6.18
N ALA A 132 -26.93 28.57 -6.50
CA ALA A 132 -25.52 28.35 -6.14
C ALA A 132 -24.60 29.43 -6.74
N MET A 133 -24.82 29.84 -7.98
CA MET A 133 -24.07 30.92 -8.64
C MET A 133 -24.29 32.26 -7.95
N VAL A 134 -25.54 32.60 -7.63
CA VAL A 134 -25.90 33.85 -6.95
C VAL A 134 -25.30 33.90 -5.54
N ILE A 135 -25.42 32.81 -4.77
CA ILE A 135 -24.83 32.71 -3.43
C ILE A 135 -23.31 32.84 -3.51
N GLY A 136 -22.68 32.14 -4.45
CA GLY A 136 -21.24 32.15 -4.60
C GLY A 136 -20.66 33.50 -5.05
N HIS A 137 -21.45 34.31 -5.77
CA HIS A 137 -21.02 35.66 -6.16
C HIS A 137 -21.01 36.64 -4.97
N ASP A 138 -21.92 36.48 -4.00
CA ASP A 138 -22.00 37.33 -2.81
C ASP A 138 -22.34 36.50 -1.55
N PRO A 139 -21.39 35.68 -1.06
CA PRO A 139 -21.65 34.74 0.02
C PRO A 139 -22.04 35.46 1.32
N ALA A 140 -21.47 36.64 1.58
CA ALA A 140 -21.75 37.43 2.78
C ALA A 140 -23.23 37.84 2.87
N ARG A 141 -23.85 38.23 1.75
CA ARG A 141 -25.28 38.59 1.69
C ARG A 141 -26.20 37.44 2.07
N PHE A 142 -25.75 36.20 1.92
CA PHE A 142 -26.51 34.99 2.28
C PHE A 142 -26.08 34.38 3.62
N GLY A 143 -25.33 35.12 4.46
CA GLY A 143 -24.92 34.68 5.79
C GLY A 143 -23.60 33.89 5.82
N PHE A 144 -22.88 33.81 4.70
CA PHE A 144 -21.57 33.17 4.59
C PHE A 144 -20.46 34.24 4.61
N ALA A 145 -20.43 35.06 5.66
CA ALA A 145 -19.44 36.13 5.79
C ALA A 145 -18.04 35.63 6.20
N GLU A 146 -17.95 34.47 6.85
CA GLU A 146 -16.70 33.89 7.39
C GLU A 146 -16.18 32.72 6.55
N VAL A 147 -16.24 32.82 5.21
CA VAL A 147 -15.70 31.78 4.33
C VAL A 147 -14.19 31.93 4.22
N VAL A 148 -13.44 30.90 4.63
CA VAL A 148 -12.00 30.82 4.42
C VAL A 148 -11.75 30.37 2.98
N ILE A 149 -11.23 31.27 2.15
CA ILE A 149 -10.84 30.95 0.78
C ILE A 149 -9.48 30.23 0.81
N GLU A 150 -9.45 29.00 0.30
CA GLU A 150 -8.22 28.26 0.11
C GLU A 150 -7.37 28.89 -0.99
N PRO A 151 -6.04 28.99 -0.82
CA PRO A 151 -5.17 29.48 -1.87
C PRO A 151 -5.21 28.55 -3.09
N PRO A 152 -5.01 29.07 -4.31
CA PRO A 152 -4.91 28.22 -5.49
C PRO A 152 -3.73 27.26 -5.35
N TRP A 153 -3.86 26.06 -5.93
CA TRP A 153 -2.76 25.11 -5.97
C TRP A 153 -1.53 25.72 -6.63
N SER A 154 -0.41 25.65 -5.94
CA SER A 154 0.90 26.00 -6.47
C SER A 154 1.65 24.71 -6.78
N PHE A 155 1.78 24.40 -8.07
CA PHE A 155 2.50 23.25 -8.55
C PHE A 155 3.32 23.61 -9.80
N ALA A 156 4.30 22.77 -10.10
CA ALA A 156 4.95 22.71 -11.40
C ALA A 156 4.80 21.30 -11.95
N GLU A 157 4.83 21.16 -13.28
CA GLU A 157 4.83 19.86 -13.95
C GLU A 157 6.27 19.42 -14.20
N VAL A 158 6.58 18.19 -13.78
CA VAL A 158 7.87 17.54 -14.03
C VAL A 158 7.60 16.28 -14.83
N GLU A 159 8.21 16.17 -16.00
CA GLU A 159 8.16 14.94 -16.79
C GLU A 159 8.84 13.80 -16.04
N VAL A 160 8.06 12.76 -15.72
CA VAL A 160 8.56 11.57 -15.05
C VAL A 160 8.38 10.34 -15.94
N PRO A 161 9.30 9.36 -15.88
CA PRO A 161 9.12 8.12 -16.62
C PRO A 161 7.80 7.41 -16.26
N GLY A 162 7.26 6.65 -17.21
CA GLY A 162 6.12 5.78 -16.96
C GLY A 162 6.41 4.70 -15.91
N GLY A 163 5.37 4.23 -15.23
CA GLY A 163 5.46 3.10 -14.30
C GLY A 163 6.13 3.37 -12.94
N ARG A 164 6.17 4.61 -12.47
CA ARG A 164 6.89 5.05 -11.27
C ARG A 164 5.97 5.16 -10.07
N ASP A 165 6.38 4.60 -8.92
CA ASP A 165 5.63 4.69 -7.65
C ASP A 165 5.66 6.12 -7.10
N LEU A 166 4.49 6.69 -6.83
CA LEU A 166 4.37 8.03 -6.22
C LEU A 166 5.08 8.13 -4.86
N HIS A 167 5.19 7.04 -4.09
CA HIS A 167 5.93 7.07 -2.82
C HIS A 167 7.44 7.24 -3.03
N ASP A 168 7.98 6.67 -4.09
CA ASP A 168 9.39 6.82 -4.42
C ASP A 168 9.64 8.20 -5.03
N LEU A 169 8.76 8.69 -5.91
CA LEU A 169 8.83 10.05 -6.45
C LEU A 169 8.73 11.10 -5.32
N ALA A 170 7.80 10.92 -4.37
CA ALA A 170 7.68 11.79 -3.19
C ALA A 170 8.98 11.80 -2.36
N ARG A 171 9.62 10.64 -2.17
CA ARG A 171 10.91 10.54 -1.47
C ARG A 171 12.03 11.28 -2.21
N LEU A 172 12.06 11.18 -3.54
CA LEU A 172 13.05 11.88 -4.38
C LEU A 172 12.84 13.40 -4.34
N ALA A 173 11.60 13.85 -4.50
CA ALA A 173 11.20 15.25 -4.35
C ALA A 173 11.38 15.76 -2.90
N GLY A 174 11.31 14.87 -1.91
CA GLY A 174 11.33 15.20 -0.48
C GLY A 174 10.06 15.88 0.01
N VAL A 175 8.92 15.43 -0.51
CA VAL A 175 7.59 15.85 -0.09
C VAL A 175 6.85 14.65 0.51
N GLU A 176 5.75 14.92 1.21
CA GLU A 176 4.84 13.87 1.63
C GLU A 176 4.09 13.31 0.42
N VAL A 177 3.87 11.99 0.39
CA VAL A 177 3.17 11.35 -0.74
C VAL A 177 1.73 11.85 -0.89
N ALA A 178 1.10 12.29 0.21
CA ALA A 178 -0.23 12.87 0.19
C ALA A 178 -0.31 14.09 -0.72
N ALA A 179 0.70 14.96 -0.71
CA ALA A 179 0.75 16.14 -1.57
C ALA A 179 0.82 15.76 -3.06
N LEU A 180 1.54 14.69 -3.41
CA LEU A 180 1.56 14.20 -4.81
C LEU A 180 0.23 13.58 -5.21
N VAL A 181 -0.42 12.84 -4.32
CA VAL A 181 -1.74 12.24 -4.60
C VAL A 181 -2.80 13.33 -4.80
N GLU A 182 -2.80 14.36 -3.95
CA GLU A 182 -3.70 15.50 -4.03
C GLU A 182 -3.54 16.29 -5.34
N LEU A 183 -2.31 16.52 -5.77
CA LEU A 183 -2.03 17.23 -7.03
C LEU A 183 -2.25 16.38 -8.29
N ASN A 184 -2.29 15.04 -8.16
CA ASN A 184 -2.43 14.11 -9.29
C ASN A 184 -3.59 13.11 -9.07
N PRO A 185 -4.82 13.58 -8.86
CA PRO A 185 -5.97 12.71 -8.53
C PRO A 185 -6.36 11.76 -9.68
N ALA A 186 -5.90 12.03 -10.91
CA ALA A 186 -6.10 11.14 -12.04
C ALA A 186 -5.37 9.78 -11.90
N LEU A 187 -4.31 9.69 -11.09
CA LEU A 187 -3.50 8.47 -10.95
C LEU A 187 -4.15 7.47 -9.99
N ARG A 188 -4.77 6.41 -10.53
CA ARG A 188 -5.62 5.47 -9.77
C ARG A 188 -4.83 4.52 -8.87
N ARG A 189 -3.65 4.09 -9.31
CA ARG A 189 -2.86 3.01 -8.66
C ARG A 189 -1.71 3.55 -7.80
N GLY A 190 -1.57 4.88 -7.68
CA GLY A 190 -0.40 5.50 -7.05
C GLY A 190 0.89 5.22 -7.82
N PHE A 191 0.78 5.04 -9.13
CA PHE A 191 1.86 4.88 -10.09
C PHE A 191 1.57 5.74 -11.32
N THR A 192 2.62 6.23 -11.96
CA THR A 192 2.51 6.81 -13.31
C THR A 192 2.19 5.70 -14.32
N PRO A 193 1.44 6.00 -15.42
CA PRO A 193 1.06 4.98 -16.39
C PRO A 193 2.29 4.33 -17.03
N PRO A 194 2.33 3.00 -17.22
CA PRO A 194 3.48 2.31 -17.79
C PRO A 194 3.36 2.09 -19.30
N ASP A 195 2.84 3.08 -20.03
CA ASP A 195 2.69 3.04 -21.50
C ASP A 195 3.98 3.43 -22.25
N GLY A 196 5.06 3.72 -21.52
CA GLY A 196 6.36 4.11 -22.07
C GLY A 196 6.43 5.59 -22.44
N VAL A 197 5.33 6.33 -22.31
CA VAL A 197 5.30 7.78 -22.47
C VAL A 197 5.67 8.42 -21.13
N GLY A 198 6.36 9.57 -21.17
CA GLY A 198 6.55 10.41 -19.98
C GLY A 198 5.20 10.83 -19.40
N TRP A 199 5.16 11.08 -18.10
CA TRP A 199 3.97 11.62 -17.43
C TRP A 199 4.29 13.00 -16.86
N PRO A 200 3.49 14.04 -17.18
CA PRO A 200 3.64 15.37 -16.58
C PRO A 200 3.13 15.33 -15.13
N LEU A 201 3.99 14.93 -14.20
CA LEU A 201 3.62 14.82 -12.79
C LEU A 201 3.58 16.22 -12.17
N ARG A 202 2.43 16.59 -11.61
CA ARG A 202 2.30 17.81 -10.81
C ARG A 202 2.95 17.61 -9.45
N VAL A 203 3.87 18.51 -9.09
CA VAL A 203 4.56 18.49 -7.81
C VAL A 203 4.53 19.89 -7.20
N PRO A 204 4.61 20.05 -5.86
CA PRO A 204 4.74 21.37 -5.26
C PRO A 204 5.87 22.15 -5.92
N THR A 205 5.65 23.42 -6.24
CA THR A 205 6.56 24.22 -7.09
C THR A 205 8.00 24.19 -6.56
N GLU A 206 8.18 24.28 -5.24
CA GLU A 206 9.48 24.23 -4.57
C GLU A 206 10.19 22.87 -4.66
N ALA A 207 9.46 21.78 -4.94
CA ALA A 207 9.99 20.43 -5.04
C ALA A 207 10.42 20.04 -6.46
N ALA A 208 10.00 20.81 -7.48
CA ALA A 208 10.20 20.49 -8.88
C ALA A 208 11.68 20.33 -9.24
N SER A 209 12.51 21.35 -8.97
CA SER A 209 13.95 21.33 -9.29
C SER A 209 14.68 20.15 -8.65
N LYS A 210 14.27 19.77 -7.44
CA LYS A 210 14.87 18.63 -6.72
C LYS A 210 14.46 17.29 -7.33
N LEU A 211 13.20 17.15 -7.76
CA LEU A 211 12.77 15.94 -8.45
C LEU A 211 13.46 15.80 -9.81
N THR A 212 13.51 16.88 -10.60
CA THR A 212 14.22 16.89 -11.89
C THR A 212 15.68 16.45 -11.72
N ALA A 213 16.43 17.10 -10.83
CA ALA A 213 17.83 16.72 -10.58
C ALA A 213 18.00 15.28 -10.08
N ALA A 214 17.00 14.72 -9.38
CA ALA A 214 17.02 13.34 -8.93
C ALA A 214 16.68 12.33 -10.04
N LEU A 215 16.04 12.76 -11.13
CA LEU A 215 15.67 11.94 -12.29
C LEU A 215 16.72 11.97 -13.41
N ASP A 216 17.60 12.97 -13.43
CA ASP A 216 18.75 13.05 -14.36
C ASP A 216 19.73 11.85 -14.20
N ASP A 217 19.67 11.14 -13.08
CA ASP A 217 20.35 9.86 -12.91
C ASP A 217 19.72 8.79 -13.81
N ALA A 218 20.48 8.31 -14.80
CA ALA A 218 20.03 7.33 -15.79
C ALA A 218 19.46 6.02 -15.19
N ALA A 219 19.87 5.61 -13.98
CA ALA A 219 19.27 4.45 -13.32
C ALA A 219 17.85 4.76 -12.80
N ARG A 220 17.60 6.01 -12.42
CA ARG A 220 16.30 6.50 -11.94
C ARG A 220 15.39 6.99 -13.05
N ALA A 221 15.93 7.28 -14.23
CA ALA A 221 15.16 7.66 -15.42
C ALA A 221 14.47 6.47 -16.12
N LYS A 222 14.77 5.22 -15.73
CA LYS A 222 14.17 4.05 -16.39
C LYS A 222 12.67 3.92 -16.07
N PRO A 223 11.82 3.64 -17.07
CA PRO A 223 10.41 3.38 -16.84
C PRO A 223 10.22 2.05 -16.08
N GLY A 224 9.19 2.00 -15.25
CA GLY A 224 8.75 0.77 -14.62
C GLY A 224 8.03 -0.10 -15.65
N VAL A 225 8.59 -1.26 -15.95
CA VAL A 225 7.92 -2.27 -16.80
C VAL A 225 7.07 -3.16 -15.89
N PHE A 226 5.85 -3.47 -16.30
CA PHE A 226 4.96 -4.38 -15.57
C PHE A 226 4.66 -5.62 -16.40
N VAL A 227 4.40 -6.72 -15.70
CA VAL A 227 3.98 -8.00 -16.27
C VAL A 227 2.82 -8.55 -15.46
N GLU A 228 2.10 -9.50 -16.04
CA GLU A 228 1.07 -10.24 -15.32
C GLU A 228 1.68 -11.40 -14.54
N HIS A 229 1.16 -11.62 -13.34
CA HIS A 229 1.47 -12.75 -12.48
C HIS A 229 0.17 -13.41 -12.03
N ARG A 230 -0.06 -14.65 -12.44
CA ARG A 230 -1.18 -15.45 -11.98
C ARG A 230 -0.85 -16.07 -10.63
N VAL A 231 -1.63 -15.74 -9.61
CA VAL A 231 -1.47 -16.23 -8.24
C VAL A 231 -1.67 -17.74 -8.21
N ARG A 232 -0.70 -18.47 -7.68
CA ARG A 232 -0.79 -19.93 -7.54
C ARG A 232 -1.44 -20.33 -6.22
N PHE A 233 -1.99 -21.53 -6.17
CA PHE A 233 -2.51 -22.09 -4.92
C PHE A 233 -1.39 -22.28 -3.89
N GLY A 234 -1.65 -21.83 -2.66
CA GLY A 234 -0.65 -21.76 -1.59
C GLY A 234 0.34 -20.60 -1.71
N GLU A 235 0.24 -19.75 -2.74
CA GLU A 235 1.06 -18.55 -2.89
C GLU A 235 0.44 -17.34 -2.16
N ARG A 236 1.26 -16.58 -1.42
CA ARG A 236 0.79 -15.41 -0.68
C ARG A 236 1.31 -14.13 -1.31
N LEU A 237 0.59 -13.02 -1.12
CA LEU A 237 1.04 -11.70 -1.60
C LEU A 237 2.44 -11.32 -1.11
N ARG A 238 2.82 -11.75 0.09
CA ARG A 238 4.16 -11.50 0.63
C ARG A 238 5.27 -12.24 -0.14
N ASP A 239 4.96 -13.43 -0.63
CA ASP A 239 5.90 -14.29 -1.36
C ASP A 239 6.06 -13.74 -2.78
N ILE A 240 4.94 -13.37 -3.43
CA ILE A 240 4.89 -12.67 -4.72
C ILE A 240 5.65 -11.34 -4.64
N ALA A 241 5.32 -10.49 -3.67
CA ALA A 241 5.99 -9.19 -3.51
C ALA A 241 7.50 -9.34 -3.35
N ARG A 242 7.96 -10.33 -2.59
CA ARG A 242 9.39 -10.65 -2.45
C ARG A 242 10.01 -11.12 -3.76
N ALA A 243 9.31 -11.94 -4.54
CA ALA A 243 9.79 -12.43 -5.83
C ALA A 243 10.03 -11.29 -6.83
N TYR A 244 9.15 -10.29 -6.80
CA TYR A 244 9.22 -9.10 -7.67
C TYR A 244 9.93 -7.89 -7.04
N GLY A 245 10.56 -8.06 -5.87
CA GLY A 245 11.35 -7.00 -5.24
C GLY A 245 10.56 -5.81 -4.70
N VAL A 246 9.25 -5.95 -4.49
CA VAL A 246 8.36 -4.90 -3.95
C VAL A 246 7.85 -5.21 -2.56
N SER A 247 7.28 -4.20 -1.90
CA SER A 247 6.59 -4.39 -0.63
C SER A 247 5.19 -4.96 -0.86
N ARG A 248 4.65 -5.72 0.11
CA ARG A 248 3.25 -6.19 0.07
C ARG A 248 2.26 -5.02 -0.04
N ARG A 249 2.56 -3.88 0.59
CA ARG A 249 1.73 -2.66 0.50
C ARG A 249 1.73 -2.10 -0.93
N THR A 250 2.90 -2.05 -1.57
CA THR A 250 3.05 -1.61 -2.96
C THR A 250 2.28 -2.53 -3.90
N LEU A 251 2.44 -3.85 -3.76
CA LEU A 251 1.74 -4.84 -4.59
C LEU A 251 0.22 -4.74 -4.45
N ARG A 252 -0.28 -4.54 -3.21
CA ARG A 252 -1.71 -4.33 -2.97
C ARG A 252 -2.22 -3.09 -3.69
N ARG A 253 -1.55 -1.95 -3.51
CA ARG A 253 -1.95 -0.67 -4.12
C ARG A 253 -1.95 -0.75 -5.65
N LEU A 254 -0.90 -1.35 -6.22
CA LEU A 254 -0.75 -1.57 -7.65
C LEU A 254 -1.94 -2.36 -8.26
N ASN A 255 -2.55 -3.24 -7.47
CA ASN A 255 -3.63 -4.12 -7.89
C ASN A 255 -4.99 -3.75 -7.28
N GLY A 256 -5.10 -2.59 -6.61
CA GLY A 256 -6.34 -2.19 -5.93
C GLY A 256 -6.82 -3.17 -4.85
N LEU A 257 -5.94 -3.99 -4.28
CA LEU A 257 -6.30 -5.01 -3.29
C LEU A 257 -6.51 -4.40 -1.91
N GLY A 258 -7.54 -4.85 -1.21
CA GLY A 258 -7.80 -4.56 0.21
C GLY A 258 -6.79 -5.23 1.14
N GLN A 259 -7.22 -5.61 2.35
CA GLN A 259 -6.35 -6.31 3.32
C GLN A 259 -6.31 -7.84 3.13
N SER A 260 -7.31 -8.42 2.47
CA SER A 260 -7.42 -9.86 2.17
C SER A 260 -6.28 -10.36 1.28
N GLU A 261 -5.88 -11.62 1.41
CA GLU A 261 -4.91 -12.21 0.48
C GLU A 261 -5.50 -12.31 -0.95
N ALA A 262 -4.61 -12.48 -1.94
CA ALA A 262 -5.05 -12.69 -3.32
C ALA A 262 -5.56 -14.12 -3.48
N VAL A 263 -6.56 -14.30 -4.34
CA VAL A 263 -7.20 -15.59 -4.56
C VAL A 263 -6.38 -16.42 -5.57
N PRO A 264 -6.24 -17.75 -5.38
CA PRO A 264 -5.64 -18.61 -6.41
C PRO A 264 -6.30 -18.40 -7.79
N GLY A 265 -5.48 -18.30 -8.83
CA GLY A 265 -5.90 -18.01 -10.21
C GLY A 265 -6.07 -16.53 -10.52
N GLN A 266 -6.14 -15.63 -9.52
CA GLN A 266 -6.21 -14.19 -9.73
C GLN A 266 -4.98 -13.68 -10.47
N VAL A 267 -5.16 -12.80 -11.45
CA VAL A 267 -4.06 -12.16 -12.17
C VAL A 267 -3.71 -10.84 -11.48
N LEU A 268 -2.43 -10.68 -11.13
CA LEU A 268 -1.88 -9.48 -10.55
C LEU A 268 -0.89 -8.83 -11.52
N VAL A 269 -0.96 -7.51 -11.64
CA VAL A 269 0.07 -6.70 -12.25
C VAL A 269 1.23 -6.56 -11.26
N VAL A 270 2.44 -6.90 -11.70
CA VAL A 270 3.66 -6.84 -10.91
C VAL A 270 4.77 -6.15 -11.70
N PRO A 271 5.70 -5.44 -11.06
CA PRO A 271 6.84 -4.90 -11.79
C PRO A 271 7.73 -6.03 -12.30
N LYS A 272 8.29 -5.85 -13.50
CA LYS A 272 9.26 -6.77 -14.08
C LYS A 272 10.52 -6.77 -13.24
N ALA A 273 10.82 -7.91 -12.61
CA ALA A 273 12.06 -8.09 -11.86
C ALA A 273 13.21 -8.42 -12.83
N GLU A 274 14.39 -7.81 -12.63
CA GLU A 274 15.60 -8.18 -13.37
C GLU A 274 16.04 -9.63 -13.09
N LYS A 275 15.70 -10.16 -11.90
CA LYS A 275 15.84 -11.59 -11.55
C LYS A 275 14.62 -12.04 -10.76
N ALA A 276 13.74 -12.82 -11.39
CA ALA A 276 12.62 -13.44 -10.70
C ALA A 276 13.16 -14.43 -9.65
N ARG A 277 12.87 -14.19 -8.38
CA ARG A 277 13.21 -15.16 -7.32
C ARG A 277 12.09 -16.19 -7.25
N SER A 278 12.46 -17.48 -7.24
CA SER A 278 11.49 -18.54 -6.99
C SER A 278 10.80 -18.30 -5.65
N THR A 279 9.47 -18.46 -5.64
CA THR A 279 8.71 -18.46 -4.39
C THR A 279 8.70 -19.83 -3.73
N ALA A 280 9.18 -20.89 -4.39
CA ALA A 280 9.28 -22.25 -3.84
C ALA A 280 10.33 -22.33 -2.71
N PRO A 281 10.22 -23.32 -1.81
CA PRO A 281 11.25 -23.57 -0.80
C PRO A 281 12.61 -23.86 -1.45
N SER A 282 13.69 -23.37 -0.84
CA SER A 282 15.07 -23.55 -1.30
C SER A 282 15.90 -24.50 -0.42
N GLU A 283 15.28 -25.09 0.60
CA GLU A 283 15.92 -25.97 1.58
C GLU A 283 15.32 -27.37 1.46
N LEU A 284 16.13 -28.39 1.77
CA LEU A 284 15.70 -29.78 1.76
C LEU A 284 14.65 -29.99 2.87
N LEU A 285 13.49 -30.52 2.51
CA LEU A 285 12.36 -30.71 3.43
C LEU A 285 12.28 -32.18 3.80
N VAL A 286 12.28 -32.46 5.11
CA VAL A 286 11.96 -33.79 5.61
C VAL A 286 10.44 -33.92 5.68
N VAL A 287 9.91 -34.96 5.03
CA VAL A 287 8.49 -35.28 5.01
C VAL A 287 8.30 -36.64 5.66
N THR A 288 7.54 -36.67 6.75
CA THR A 288 7.13 -37.91 7.40
C THR A 288 6.01 -38.53 6.56
N ALA A 289 6.30 -39.64 5.89
CA ALA A 289 5.30 -40.43 5.18
C ALA A 289 4.77 -41.55 6.11
N PRO A 290 3.51 -41.99 5.95
CA PRO A 290 3.03 -43.21 6.59
C PRO A 290 3.93 -44.41 6.23
N GLU A 291 3.95 -45.44 7.10
CA GLU A 291 4.65 -46.72 6.83
C GLU A 291 4.21 -47.34 5.49
N LEU A 292 2.93 -47.16 5.14
CA LEU A 292 2.40 -47.59 3.86
C LEU A 292 2.90 -46.69 2.72
N ARG A 293 3.70 -47.26 1.82
CA ARG A 293 4.05 -46.61 0.55
C ARG A 293 2.92 -46.79 -0.46
N PHE A 294 2.41 -45.67 -0.97
CA PHE A 294 1.34 -45.69 -1.97
C PHE A 294 1.92 -45.52 -3.36
N ALA A 295 1.61 -46.45 -4.26
CA ALA A 295 1.66 -46.24 -5.69
C ALA A 295 0.22 -46.22 -6.19
N VAL A 296 -0.25 -45.07 -6.68
CA VAL A 296 -1.62 -44.92 -7.16
C VAL A 296 -1.57 -44.98 -8.70
N PRO A 297 -2.04 -46.07 -9.34
CA PRO A 297 -1.96 -46.21 -10.79
C PRO A 297 -2.61 -45.03 -11.52
N GLY A 298 -1.92 -44.53 -12.55
CA GLY A 298 -2.41 -43.40 -13.35
C GLY A 298 -2.45 -42.06 -12.60
N ARG A 299 -1.77 -41.91 -11.45
CA ARG A 299 -1.61 -40.64 -10.74
C ARG A 299 -0.14 -40.29 -10.60
N GLU A 300 0.17 -39.00 -10.64
CA GLU A 300 1.50 -38.49 -10.35
C GLU A 300 1.57 -37.98 -8.91
N ARG A 301 2.69 -38.24 -8.22
CA ARG A 301 2.91 -37.75 -6.86
C ARG A 301 3.56 -36.37 -6.88
N VAL A 302 2.97 -35.41 -6.16
CA VAL A 302 3.51 -34.07 -5.94
C VAL A 302 3.59 -33.75 -4.45
N TYR A 303 4.44 -32.79 -4.09
CA TYR A 303 4.58 -32.31 -2.70
C TYR A 303 4.12 -30.87 -2.57
N PHE A 304 3.15 -30.64 -1.68
CA PHE A 304 2.56 -29.33 -1.43
C PHE A 304 3.00 -28.79 -0.05
N PRO A 305 3.79 -27.71 0.01
CA PRO A 305 4.20 -27.09 1.27
C PRO A 305 3.08 -26.19 1.81
N VAL A 306 2.51 -26.57 2.95
CA VAL A 306 1.44 -25.84 3.61
C VAL A 306 2.00 -24.58 4.26
N ARG A 307 1.64 -23.42 3.72
CA ARG A 307 2.21 -22.12 4.12
C ARG A 307 1.43 -21.41 5.23
N GLU A 308 0.18 -21.79 5.40
CA GLU A 308 -0.76 -21.28 6.39
C GLU A 308 -1.81 -22.35 6.72
N ARG A 309 -2.62 -22.14 7.75
CA ARG A 309 -3.65 -23.11 8.14
C ARG A 309 -4.70 -23.19 7.03
N MET A 310 -4.96 -24.39 6.52
CA MET A 310 -5.94 -24.64 5.47
C MET A 310 -6.84 -25.81 5.85
N ALA A 311 -8.08 -25.79 5.39
CA ALA A 311 -8.98 -26.92 5.58
C ALA A 311 -8.59 -28.04 4.59
N LEU A 312 -8.73 -29.30 5.01
CA LEU A 312 -8.26 -30.43 4.21
C LEU A 312 -9.06 -30.60 2.91
N ASP A 313 -10.36 -30.30 2.99
CA ASP A 313 -11.30 -30.27 1.86
C ASP A 313 -10.93 -29.21 0.82
N GLU A 314 -10.50 -28.02 1.25
CA GLU A 314 -10.01 -26.96 0.35
C GLU A 314 -8.80 -27.43 -0.46
N VAL A 315 -7.83 -28.06 0.20
CA VAL A 315 -6.64 -28.62 -0.46
C VAL A 315 -7.04 -29.75 -1.41
N ALA A 316 -7.86 -30.68 -0.94
CA ALA A 316 -8.30 -31.83 -1.73
C ALA A 316 -9.08 -31.42 -2.98
N ALA A 317 -10.00 -30.45 -2.84
CA ALA A 317 -10.79 -29.91 -3.94
C ALA A 317 -9.89 -29.28 -5.02
N PHE A 318 -8.91 -28.44 -4.62
CA PHE A 318 -7.99 -27.82 -5.57
C PHE A 318 -7.17 -28.86 -6.34
N PHE A 319 -6.64 -29.87 -5.64
CA PHE A 319 -5.83 -30.93 -6.25
C PHE A 319 -6.65 -32.02 -6.95
N GLN A 320 -7.97 -31.90 -6.99
CA GLN A 320 -8.89 -32.85 -7.64
C GLN A 320 -8.75 -34.28 -7.07
N VAL A 321 -8.70 -34.37 -5.74
CA VAL A 321 -8.62 -35.62 -4.98
C VAL A 321 -9.68 -35.67 -3.89
N ALA A 322 -9.99 -36.86 -3.38
CA ALA A 322 -10.90 -37.00 -2.25
C ALA A 322 -10.19 -36.63 -0.93
N PRO A 323 -10.84 -35.89 0.00
CA PRO A 323 -10.25 -35.54 1.29
C PRO A 323 -9.77 -36.75 2.09
N GLY A 324 -10.53 -37.86 2.05
CA GLY A 324 -10.16 -39.12 2.70
C GLY A 324 -8.87 -39.73 2.14
N HIS A 325 -8.64 -39.65 0.83
CA HIS A 325 -7.37 -40.10 0.24
C HIS A 325 -6.22 -39.21 0.65
N LEU A 326 -6.42 -37.89 0.64
CA LEU A 326 -5.40 -36.93 1.07
C LEU A 326 -5.01 -37.15 2.54
N ALA A 327 -6.01 -37.42 3.41
CA ALA A 327 -5.78 -37.79 4.80
C ALA A 327 -4.96 -39.07 4.92
N MET A 328 -5.39 -40.14 4.24
CA MET A 328 -4.74 -41.44 4.25
C MET A 328 -3.28 -41.37 3.77
N TRP A 329 -3.02 -40.71 2.65
CA TRP A 329 -1.65 -40.58 2.12
C TRP A 329 -0.70 -39.85 3.07
N ASN A 330 -1.22 -39.03 3.98
CA ASN A 330 -0.40 -38.21 4.87
C ASN A 330 -0.55 -38.57 6.36
N GLY A 331 -1.32 -39.62 6.69
CA GLY A 331 -1.60 -40.00 8.07
C GLY A 331 -2.31 -38.90 8.87
N LEU A 332 -3.25 -38.17 8.24
CA LEU A 332 -3.93 -37.02 8.86
C LEU A 332 -5.28 -37.42 9.45
N ASP A 333 -5.71 -36.68 10.47
CA ASP A 333 -7.11 -36.63 10.88
C ASP A 333 -7.93 -35.89 9.80
N PRO A 334 -8.94 -36.52 9.17
CA PRO A 334 -9.73 -35.91 8.10
C PRO A 334 -10.49 -34.63 8.51
N MET A 335 -10.79 -34.47 9.80
CA MET A 335 -11.51 -33.31 10.35
C MET A 335 -10.57 -32.20 10.80
N ALA A 336 -9.27 -32.48 10.93
CA ALA A 336 -8.30 -31.51 11.37
C ALA A 336 -7.75 -30.69 10.19
N PRO A 337 -7.63 -29.36 10.34
CA PRO A 337 -7.00 -28.51 9.32
C PRO A 337 -5.49 -28.74 9.29
N VAL A 338 -4.94 -28.75 8.08
CA VAL A 338 -3.48 -28.80 7.88
C VAL A 338 -2.84 -27.50 8.35
N GLN A 339 -1.67 -27.63 8.95
CA GLN A 339 -0.96 -26.53 9.63
C GLN A 339 0.24 -26.04 8.82
N ARG A 340 0.59 -24.78 9.05
CA ARG A 340 1.79 -24.17 8.47
C ARG A 340 3.03 -25.02 8.79
N GLY A 341 3.84 -25.27 7.76
CA GLY A 341 5.09 -26.00 7.87
C GLY A 341 4.97 -27.50 7.58
N MET A 342 3.74 -28.01 7.43
CA MET A 342 3.52 -29.35 6.88
C MET A 342 3.86 -29.37 5.38
N VAL A 343 4.21 -30.54 4.88
CA VAL A 343 4.35 -30.81 3.46
C VAL A 343 3.51 -32.04 3.17
N LEU A 344 2.56 -31.90 2.26
CA LEU A 344 1.63 -32.98 1.93
C LEU A 344 2.10 -33.69 0.67
N GLN A 345 2.11 -35.02 0.69
CA GLN A 345 2.17 -35.82 -0.53
C GLN A 345 0.77 -35.97 -1.12
N ILE A 346 0.64 -35.71 -2.42
CA ILE A 346 -0.65 -35.69 -3.12
C ILE A 346 -0.51 -36.42 -4.44
N TYR A 347 -1.41 -37.37 -4.73
CA TYR A 347 -1.42 -38.12 -5.99
C TYR A 347 -2.45 -37.50 -6.95
N VAL A 348 -1.98 -36.58 -7.78
CA VAL A 348 -2.79 -35.77 -8.71
C VAL A 348 -3.06 -36.51 -10.02
N PRO A 349 -4.17 -36.22 -10.72
CA PRO A 349 -4.42 -36.79 -12.04
C PRO A 349 -3.39 -36.29 -13.07
N PRO A 350 -3.11 -37.05 -14.15
CA PRO A 350 -2.06 -36.69 -15.13
C PRO A 350 -2.28 -35.34 -15.81
N GLN A 351 -3.53 -34.93 -15.95
CA GLN A 351 -3.92 -33.64 -16.54
C GLN A 351 -3.86 -32.45 -15.58
N PHE A 352 -3.44 -32.64 -14.32
CA PHE A 352 -3.40 -31.56 -13.34
C PHE A 352 -2.32 -30.53 -13.70
N ASP A 353 -2.69 -29.26 -13.79
CA ASP A 353 -1.75 -28.17 -14.04
C ASP A 353 -0.88 -27.92 -12.81
N ARG A 354 0.34 -28.46 -12.81
CA ARG A 354 1.33 -28.28 -11.74
C ARG A 354 1.77 -26.84 -11.56
N ALA A 355 1.73 -26.01 -12.60
CA ALA A 355 2.12 -24.61 -12.52
C ALA A 355 1.09 -23.77 -11.74
N SER A 356 -0.14 -24.27 -11.59
CA SER A 356 -1.21 -23.60 -10.83
C SER A 356 -0.99 -23.65 -9.30
N ALA A 357 -0.05 -24.44 -8.80
CA ALA A 357 0.23 -24.63 -7.38
C ALA A 357 1.69 -24.30 -7.03
N VAL A 358 1.94 -23.88 -5.79
CA VAL A 358 3.30 -23.84 -5.26
C VAL A 358 3.69 -25.25 -4.81
N LEU A 359 4.51 -25.94 -5.61
CA LEU A 359 4.97 -27.29 -5.33
C LEU A 359 6.44 -27.32 -4.93
N VAL A 360 6.85 -28.44 -4.31
CA VAL A 360 8.24 -28.76 -4.01
C VAL A 360 8.70 -29.84 -4.98
N GLU A 361 9.90 -29.66 -5.54
CA GLU A 361 10.52 -30.66 -6.39
C GLU A 361 10.84 -31.93 -5.59
N PRO A 362 10.58 -33.14 -6.11
CA PRO A 362 10.85 -34.39 -5.39
C PRO A 362 12.29 -34.52 -4.87
N ALA A 363 13.28 -33.99 -5.61
CA ALA A 363 14.69 -33.99 -5.19
C ALA A 363 14.96 -33.16 -3.93
N MET A 364 14.06 -32.25 -3.57
CA MET A 364 14.15 -31.42 -2.37
C MET A 364 13.42 -32.04 -1.18
N VAL A 365 12.89 -33.26 -1.32
CA VAL A 365 12.15 -33.97 -0.28
C VAL A 365 12.91 -35.21 0.15
N THR A 366 13.17 -35.32 1.45
CA THR A 366 13.59 -36.58 2.06
C THR A 366 12.39 -37.21 2.75
N GLU A 367 11.96 -38.35 2.23
CA GLU A 367 10.90 -39.15 2.84
C GLU A 367 11.47 -39.98 3.99
N VAL A 368 10.89 -39.83 5.17
CA VAL A 368 11.19 -40.67 6.33
C VAL A 368 9.90 -41.34 6.79
N GLU A 369 10.00 -42.61 7.15
CA GLU A 369 8.86 -43.38 7.66
C GLU A 369 8.47 -42.88 9.06
N ALA A 370 7.19 -42.60 9.27
CA ALA A 370 6.67 -42.14 10.55
C ALA A 370 7.01 -43.16 11.66
N GLY A 371 7.61 -42.69 12.76
CA GLY A 371 8.03 -43.55 13.88
C GLY A 371 9.41 -44.20 13.72
N SER A 372 10.05 -44.12 12.54
CA SER A 372 11.41 -44.63 12.34
C SER A 372 12.47 -43.81 13.09
N GLU A 373 13.63 -44.43 13.35
CA GLU A 373 14.80 -43.73 13.92
C GLU A 373 15.27 -42.57 13.02
N ALA A 374 15.16 -42.74 11.70
CA ALA A 374 15.43 -41.68 10.73
C ALA A 374 14.47 -40.48 10.89
N ALA A 375 13.18 -40.73 11.13
CA ALA A 375 12.21 -39.67 11.41
C ALA A 375 12.45 -38.99 12.76
N ALA A 376 12.81 -39.76 13.80
CA ALA A 376 13.19 -39.22 15.10
C ALA A 376 14.44 -38.32 14.99
N ASN A 377 15.46 -38.77 14.25
CA ASN A 377 16.69 -38.02 14.00
C ASN A 377 16.42 -36.76 13.17
N ALA A 378 15.58 -36.84 12.15
CA ALA A 378 15.22 -35.68 11.35
C ALA A 378 14.37 -34.68 12.13
N LEU A 379 13.46 -35.14 12.99
CA LEU A 379 12.70 -34.28 13.91
C LEU A 379 13.64 -33.62 14.92
N ALA A 380 14.59 -34.37 15.50
CA ALA A 380 15.59 -33.84 16.42
C ALA A 380 16.51 -32.82 15.73
N HIS A 381 16.91 -33.07 14.48
CA HIS A 381 17.71 -32.14 13.70
C HIS A 381 16.92 -30.88 13.35
N ALA A 382 15.67 -31.00 12.89
CA ALA A 382 14.78 -29.86 12.65
C ALA A 382 14.49 -29.07 13.94
N GLN A 383 14.36 -29.74 15.09
CA GLN A 383 14.24 -29.10 16.40
C GLN A 383 15.53 -28.40 16.81
N ALA A 384 16.71 -28.96 16.52
CA ALA A 384 18.01 -28.37 16.80
C ALA A 384 18.34 -27.18 15.88
N GLU A 385 17.91 -27.21 14.62
CA GLU A 385 18.02 -26.08 13.69
C GLU A 385 17.02 -24.95 14.01
N ARG A 386 15.81 -25.31 14.46
CA ARG A 386 14.80 -24.35 14.97
C ARG A 386 15.13 -23.86 16.37
N ALA A 387 15.93 -24.60 17.13
CA ALA A 387 16.45 -24.14 18.39
C ALA A 387 17.33 -22.93 18.09
N PRO A 388 17.15 -21.81 18.81
CA PRO A 388 18.09 -20.72 18.69
C PRO A 388 19.49 -21.27 18.96
N THR A 389 20.44 -21.07 18.06
CA THR A 389 21.85 -21.31 18.35
C THR A 389 22.23 -20.35 19.48
N VAL A 390 22.20 -20.85 20.71
CA VAL A 390 22.59 -20.11 21.90
C VAL A 390 24.11 -20.19 21.98
N GLN A 391 24.80 -19.18 21.45
CA GLN A 391 26.22 -19.02 21.75
C GLN A 391 26.35 -18.60 23.21
N ARG A 392 27.13 -19.35 23.99
CA ARG A 392 27.42 -19.02 25.38
C ARG A 392 28.65 -18.13 25.41
N VAL A 393 28.50 -16.90 25.88
CA VAL A 393 29.63 -16.00 26.14
C VAL A 393 29.86 -15.97 27.64
N LEU A 394 31.07 -16.26 28.08
CA LEU A 394 31.46 -16.07 29.47
C LEU A 394 31.65 -14.58 29.74
N HIS A 395 30.97 -14.06 30.76
CA HIS A 395 31.09 -12.68 31.24
C HIS A 395 31.52 -12.69 32.69
N GLU A 396 32.70 -12.13 32.95
CA GLU A 396 33.22 -11.92 34.31
C GLU A 396 32.58 -10.67 34.94
N VAL A 397 31.98 -10.83 36.12
CA VAL A 397 31.30 -9.76 36.86
C VAL A 397 32.31 -8.73 37.32
N LYS A 398 32.19 -7.49 36.84
CA LYS A 398 33.04 -6.37 37.26
C LYS A 398 32.45 -5.62 38.45
N ARG A 399 33.30 -4.89 39.18
CA ARG A 399 32.89 -4.04 40.32
C ARG A 399 31.79 -3.06 39.88
N GLY A 400 30.62 -3.16 40.51
CA GLY A 400 29.44 -2.33 40.22
C GLY A 400 28.45 -2.90 39.20
N GLU A 401 28.72 -4.07 38.60
CA GLU A 401 27.76 -4.77 37.76
C GLU A 401 26.80 -5.63 38.62
N ASN A 402 25.54 -5.72 38.20
CA ASN A 402 24.53 -6.63 38.74
C ASN A 402 23.86 -7.44 37.60
N LEU A 403 23.05 -8.44 37.93
CA LEU A 403 22.38 -9.30 36.94
C LEU A 403 21.61 -8.50 35.89
N TRP A 404 20.99 -7.38 36.28
CA TRP A 404 20.25 -6.52 35.38
C TRP A 404 21.16 -5.76 34.41
N THR A 405 22.25 -5.16 34.90
CA THR A 405 23.20 -4.44 34.03
C THR A 405 23.88 -5.40 33.06
N ILE A 406 24.20 -6.62 33.49
CA ILE A 406 24.83 -7.66 32.65
C ILE A 406 23.83 -8.18 31.60
N ALA A 407 22.60 -8.50 32.01
CA ALA A 407 21.55 -8.94 31.09
C ALA A 407 21.28 -7.88 30.00
N ARG A 408 21.17 -6.61 30.40
CA ARG A 408 21.00 -5.48 29.48
C ARG A 408 22.19 -5.29 28.54
N LYS A 409 23.43 -5.41 29.05
CA LYS A 409 24.67 -5.29 28.27
C LYS A 409 24.75 -6.33 27.15
N HIS A 410 24.24 -7.53 27.40
CA HIS A 410 24.28 -8.64 26.45
C HIS A 410 22.97 -8.89 25.69
N GLY A 411 21.94 -8.09 25.94
CA GLY A 411 20.65 -8.19 25.24
C GLY A 411 19.84 -9.44 25.61
N VAL A 412 19.99 -9.94 26.84
CA VAL A 412 19.26 -11.08 27.39
C VAL A 412 18.36 -10.65 28.55
N THR A 413 17.45 -11.52 29.00
CA THR A 413 16.65 -11.26 30.20
C THR A 413 17.39 -11.71 31.46
N VAL A 414 17.10 -11.08 32.60
CA VAL A 414 17.64 -11.51 33.90
C VAL A 414 17.24 -12.95 34.21
N ALA A 415 16.01 -13.35 33.86
CA ALA A 415 15.55 -14.72 34.01
C ALA A 415 16.37 -15.72 33.18
N ALA A 416 16.69 -15.39 31.92
CA ALA A 416 17.54 -16.24 31.08
C ALA A 416 18.97 -16.33 31.63
N LEU A 417 19.53 -15.23 32.12
CA LEU A 417 20.86 -15.21 32.73
C LEU A 417 20.90 -16.02 34.04
N ARG A 418 19.83 -15.97 34.85
CA ARG A 418 19.70 -16.76 36.08
C ARG A 418 19.59 -18.25 35.79
N ALA A 419 18.71 -18.62 34.85
CA ALA A 419 18.50 -20.02 34.46
C ALA A 419 19.78 -20.66 33.91
N GLU A 420 20.54 -19.95 33.07
CA GLU A 420 21.79 -20.47 32.47
C GLU A 420 22.92 -20.67 33.51
N ASN A 421 22.84 -19.99 34.66
CA ASN A 421 23.86 -20.02 35.71
C ASN A 421 23.39 -20.66 37.02
N GLY A 422 22.19 -21.23 37.06
CA GLY A 422 21.63 -21.87 38.27
C GLY A 422 21.41 -20.91 39.45
N LEU A 423 21.16 -19.61 39.20
CA LEU A 423 21.02 -18.59 40.25
C LEU A 423 19.58 -18.39 40.71
N GLY A 424 19.30 -18.68 41.98
CA GLY A 424 18.02 -18.48 42.65
C GLY A 424 17.70 -17.00 42.96
N PRO A 425 16.42 -16.62 43.16
CA PRO A 425 15.98 -15.21 43.16
C PRO A 425 16.69 -14.29 44.18
N LYS A 426 17.22 -14.85 45.27
CA LYS A 426 17.94 -14.13 46.33
C LYS A 426 19.46 -14.09 46.12
N ASP A 427 19.98 -14.83 45.13
CA ASP A 427 21.41 -14.92 44.89
C ASP A 427 21.94 -13.60 44.33
N GLY A 428 22.97 -13.08 44.98
CA GLY A 428 23.76 -11.92 44.53
C GLY A 428 24.88 -12.32 43.58
N LEU A 429 25.58 -11.33 43.02
CA LEU A 429 26.78 -11.55 42.21
C LEU A 429 28.02 -11.10 42.95
N SER A 430 29.08 -11.89 42.88
CA SER A 430 30.40 -11.54 43.40
C SER A 430 31.29 -10.98 42.29
N VAL A 431 32.10 -9.98 42.60
CA VAL A 431 33.10 -9.45 41.67
C VAL A 431 34.10 -10.56 41.32
N GLY A 432 34.38 -10.78 40.03
CA GLY A 432 35.19 -11.87 39.51
C GLY A 432 34.43 -13.15 39.16
N GLN A 433 33.13 -13.24 39.49
CA GLN A 433 32.30 -14.39 39.14
C GLN A 433 32.11 -14.49 37.62
N SER A 434 32.32 -15.67 37.05
CA SER A 434 32.06 -15.93 35.63
C SER A 434 30.62 -16.39 35.39
N LEU A 435 29.88 -15.65 34.56
CA LEU A 435 28.51 -15.98 34.15
C LEU A 435 28.45 -16.42 32.69
N LYS A 436 27.76 -17.53 32.42
CA LYS A 436 27.38 -18.00 31.09
C LYS A 436 26.22 -17.15 30.57
N VAL A 437 26.44 -16.38 29.52
CA VAL A 437 25.41 -15.50 28.93
C VAL A 437 24.88 -16.11 27.63
N PRO A 438 23.57 -16.40 27.53
CA PRO A 438 22.98 -17.01 26.34
C PRO A 438 22.75 -15.98 25.23
N ARG A 439 23.63 -15.89 24.22
CA ARG A 439 23.41 -15.05 23.03
C ARG A 439 22.57 -15.78 22.00
N ARG A 440 21.34 -15.30 21.81
CA ARG A 440 20.47 -15.69 20.69
C ARG A 440 20.92 -14.94 19.43
N GLN A 441 21.54 -15.62 18.46
CA GLN A 441 21.63 -15.06 17.12
C GLN A 441 20.27 -15.27 16.44
N THR A 442 19.55 -14.18 16.14
CA THR A 442 18.64 -14.21 14.99
C THR A 442 19.51 -14.17 13.73
N PRO A 443 19.28 -15.03 12.72
CA PRO A 443 19.99 -14.94 11.45
C PRO A 443 19.87 -13.51 10.90
N ARG A 444 21.01 -12.84 10.75
CA ARG A 444 21.05 -11.53 10.08
C ARG A 444 20.65 -11.78 8.62
N PRO A 445 19.63 -11.11 8.06
CA PRO A 445 19.50 -11.07 6.61
C PRO A 445 20.78 -10.40 6.07
N ARG A 446 21.54 -11.14 5.26
CA ARG A 446 22.67 -10.58 4.51
C ARG A 446 22.14 -9.43 3.65
N GLY A 447 22.69 -8.24 3.87
CA GLY A 447 22.44 -7.06 3.04
C GLY A 447 21.45 -6.04 3.63
N LYS A 448 21.89 -5.26 4.62
CA LYS A 448 21.57 -3.83 4.68
C LYS A 448 22.82 -3.06 5.09
N ALA A 449 23.28 -2.19 4.20
CA ALA A 449 24.39 -1.28 4.42
C ALA A 449 24.18 -0.49 5.72
N ALA A 450 25.26 -0.32 6.49
CA ALA A 450 25.26 0.38 7.77
C ALA A 450 24.73 1.81 7.59
N LYS A 451 23.64 2.14 8.29
CA LYS A 451 23.21 3.53 8.44
C LYS A 451 24.29 4.27 9.24
N ARG A 452 24.88 5.30 8.62
CA ARG A 452 25.94 6.16 9.19
C ARG A 452 25.50 6.71 10.56
N ARG A 453 26.35 6.53 11.57
CA ARG A 453 26.23 7.17 12.89
C ARG A 453 26.49 8.68 12.76
N PRO A 454 25.84 9.56 13.54
CA PRO A 454 26.16 10.99 13.55
C PRO A 454 27.55 11.24 14.18
N LYS A 455 28.26 12.26 13.68
CA LYS A 455 29.58 12.71 14.16
C LYS A 455 29.49 13.24 15.60
N ALA A 456 30.38 12.78 16.48
CA ALA A 456 30.66 13.39 17.78
C ALA A 456 31.55 14.64 17.59
N ASP A 457 31.38 15.66 18.43
CA ASP A 457 32.30 16.81 18.47
C ASP A 457 33.61 16.48 19.22
N ALA A 458 34.59 17.37 19.13
CA ALA A 458 35.95 17.21 19.67
C ALA A 458 36.03 17.07 21.21
N ARG A 459 34.89 17.05 21.93
CA ARG A 459 34.81 16.77 23.37
C ARG A 459 34.02 15.48 23.67
N GLY A 460 33.77 14.65 22.66
CA GLY A 460 33.09 13.36 22.80
C GLY A 460 31.59 13.46 23.11
N ARG A 461 30.97 14.63 22.93
CA ARG A 461 29.56 14.86 23.25
C ARG A 461 28.70 14.62 22.01
N THR A 462 27.65 13.80 22.16
CA THR A 462 26.68 13.57 21.09
C THR A 462 25.60 14.63 21.19
N GLN A 463 25.55 15.56 20.24
CA GLN A 463 24.48 16.57 20.17
C GLN A 463 23.35 16.08 19.26
N TYR A 464 22.11 16.35 19.64
CA TYR A 464 20.91 16.00 18.90
C TYR A 464 20.00 17.21 18.69
N THR A 465 19.62 17.48 17.45
CA THR A 465 18.61 18.50 17.13
C THR A 465 17.24 17.83 17.06
N VAL A 466 16.34 18.25 17.94
CA VAL A 466 14.93 17.82 18.02
C VAL A 466 14.25 18.04 16.67
N ARG A 467 13.55 17.02 16.17
CA ARG A 467 12.76 17.08 14.94
C ARG A 467 11.27 17.14 15.27
N SER A 468 10.45 17.53 14.31
CA SER A 468 8.99 17.47 14.45
C SER A 468 8.55 16.04 14.80
N GLY A 469 7.73 15.90 15.85
CA GLY A 469 7.28 14.61 16.40
C GLY A 469 8.23 13.93 17.39
N ASP A 470 9.39 14.51 17.70
CA ASP A 470 10.23 13.98 18.77
C ASP A 470 9.69 14.33 20.16
N SER A 471 9.88 13.41 21.10
CA SER A 471 9.68 13.62 22.53
C SER A 471 10.97 13.30 23.28
N LEU A 472 11.12 13.81 24.50
CA LEU A 472 12.25 13.41 25.36
C LEU A 472 12.33 11.89 25.49
N TRP A 473 11.18 11.22 25.50
CA TRP A 473 11.10 9.76 25.52
C TRP A 473 11.60 9.12 24.22
N SER A 474 11.18 9.60 23.04
CA SER A 474 11.62 9.02 21.77
C SER A 474 13.12 9.24 21.53
N ILE A 475 13.66 10.38 21.96
CA ILE A 475 15.09 10.71 21.87
C ILE A 475 15.89 9.89 22.88
N ALA A 476 15.47 9.84 24.15
CA ALA A 476 16.13 9.06 25.19
C ALA A 476 16.19 7.57 24.80
N ARG A 477 15.08 7.03 24.29
CA ARG A 477 15.00 5.67 23.77
C ARG A 477 15.92 5.44 22.55
N ARG A 478 16.01 6.41 21.64
CA ARG A 478 16.88 6.34 20.46
C ARG A 478 18.36 6.29 20.83
N TYR A 479 18.75 7.05 21.85
CA TYR A 479 20.14 7.16 22.30
C TYR A 479 20.49 6.26 23.48
N GLY A 480 19.52 5.51 24.00
CA GLY A 480 19.71 4.56 25.10
C GLY A 480 19.96 5.21 26.46
N VAL A 481 19.64 6.50 26.62
CA VAL A 481 19.78 7.27 27.86
C VAL A 481 18.46 7.32 28.62
N GLU A 482 18.49 7.56 29.93
CA GLU A 482 17.25 7.76 30.69
C GLU A 482 16.66 9.15 30.41
N VAL A 483 15.33 9.23 30.30
CA VAL A 483 14.61 10.50 30.11
C VAL A 483 14.97 11.51 31.21
N GLY A 484 15.10 11.04 32.46
CA GLY A 484 15.51 11.87 33.59
C GLY A 484 16.94 12.41 33.45
N ALA A 485 17.88 11.60 32.95
CA ALA A 485 19.26 12.01 32.71
C ALA A 485 19.36 13.00 31.54
N LEU A 486 18.68 12.73 30.43
CA LEU A 486 18.60 13.63 29.28
C LEU A 486 17.98 14.98 29.67
N ARG A 487 16.90 14.95 30.47
CA ARG A 487 16.24 16.14 30.99
C ARG A 487 17.17 16.96 31.91
N LYS A 488 17.78 16.30 32.90
CA LYS A 488 18.71 16.94 33.86
C LYS A 488 19.93 17.54 33.15
N ARG A 489 20.46 16.83 32.15
CA ARG A 489 21.64 17.28 31.39
C ARG A 489 21.36 18.53 30.55
N ASN A 490 20.12 18.73 30.13
CA ASN A 490 19.71 19.86 29.30
C ASN A 490 18.92 20.93 30.07
N GLY A 491 18.90 20.86 31.42
CA GLY A 491 18.23 21.86 32.26
C GLY A 491 16.72 21.96 32.05
N LEU A 492 16.07 20.89 31.58
CA LEU A 492 14.65 20.90 31.24
C LEU A 492 13.80 20.54 32.48
N ASP A 493 12.66 21.20 32.65
CA ASP A 493 11.71 20.86 33.72
C ASP A 493 10.81 19.65 33.34
N ARG A 494 10.01 19.16 34.29
CA ARG A 494 9.14 17.98 34.08
C ARG A 494 8.00 18.19 33.07
N LYS A 495 7.61 19.44 32.80
CA LYS A 495 6.52 19.84 31.90
C LYS A 495 7.04 20.43 30.57
N ALA A 496 8.35 20.56 30.41
CA ALA A 496 8.98 21.20 29.26
C ALA A 496 8.67 20.44 27.97
N ALA A 497 8.00 21.12 27.04
CA ALA A 497 7.77 20.64 25.68
C ALA A 497 9.00 20.89 24.82
N LEU A 498 9.40 19.89 24.02
CA LEU A 498 10.49 20.06 23.07
C LEU A 498 10.01 20.78 21.81
N ARG A 499 10.79 21.76 21.35
CA ARG A 499 10.51 22.46 20.08
C ARG A 499 11.37 21.88 18.96
N PRO A 500 10.82 21.64 17.75
CA PRO A 500 11.63 21.30 16.59
C PRO A 500 12.74 22.33 16.37
N GLY A 501 13.97 21.87 16.12
CA GLY A 501 15.17 22.71 16.01
C GLY A 501 15.93 22.88 17.33
N GLN A 502 15.35 22.55 18.48
CA GLN A 502 16.03 22.63 19.78
C GLN A 502 17.20 21.64 19.85
N ARG A 503 18.36 22.09 20.34
CA ARG A 503 19.55 21.23 20.50
C ARG A 503 19.60 20.65 21.91
N LEU A 504 19.76 19.33 22.00
CA LEU A 504 19.97 18.58 23.23
C LEU A 504 21.34 17.93 23.23
N VAL A 505 22.03 18.01 24.36
CA VAL A 505 23.23 17.25 24.66
C VAL A 505 22.81 15.90 25.21
N ILE A 506 23.15 14.83 24.50
CA ILE A 506 22.89 13.47 24.95
C ILE A 506 23.93 13.11 26.04
N PRO A 507 23.50 12.73 27.27
CA PRO A 507 24.39 12.37 28.37
C PRO A 507 25.24 11.14 28.12
#